data_AF-A0A359BLZ8-F1
#
_entry.id   AF-A0A359BLZ8-F1
#
_cell.length_a   1.000
_cell.length_b   1.000
_cell.length_c   1.000
_cell.angle_alpha   90.00
_cell.angle_beta   90.00
_cell.angle_gamma   90.00
#
_symmetry.space_group_name_H-M   'P 1'
#
loop_
_entity.id
_entity.type
_entity.pdbx_description
1 polymer ?
#
loop_
_entity_poly.entity_id
_entity_poly.type
_entity_poly.pdbx_seq_one_letter_code
_entity_poly.pdbx_strand_id
1 'polypeptide(L)'
;MAVSGLLAQYMAVKNQLNYNQAQQTRWNNMATAMSKKLSSQESLEEKWQSSSENCYDSWGQTKEFQAKGTVFQDKDGNNVCHQSRSIAASLYADAAVPKFDSDLLEEYTDLDMEYSTMQSMYDTLCTELEAQEQSLKDRLGTEAQDTHLLGS
;
A
#
# COMPACT_ATOMS: atom_id res chain seq x y z
N MET A 1 15.22 -0.54 -44.15
CA MET A 1 16.08 -0.50 -42.94
C MET A 1 16.72 -1.89 -42.87
N ALA A 2 18.03 -2.05 -42.67
CA ALA A 2 18.61 -3.40 -42.69
C ALA A 2 17.99 -4.29 -41.59
N VAL A 3 17.65 -5.55 -41.89
CA VAL A 3 17.05 -6.53 -40.96
C VAL A 3 17.81 -6.61 -39.62
N SER A 4 19.13 -6.44 -39.65
CA SER A 4 19.99 -6.37 -38.47
C SER A 4 19.67 -5.21 -37.53
N GLY A 5 19.28 -4.04 -38.07
CA GLY A 5 18.86 -2.88 -37.28
C GLY A 5 17.51 -3.08 -36.61
N LEU A 6 16.57 -3.76 -37.28
CA LEU A 6 15.28 -4.14 -36.69
C LEU A 6 15.44 -5.19 -35.59
N LEU A 7 16.33 -6.17 -35.79
CA LEU A 7 16.61 -7.19 -34.79
C LEU A 7 17.25 -6.59 -33.53
N ALA A 8 18.17 -5.64 -33.69
CA ALA A 8 18.77 -4.92 -32.57
C ALA A 8 17.72 -4.14 -31.76
N GLN A 9 16.79 -3.45 -32.43
CA GLN A 9 15.67 -2.75 -31.78
C GLN A 9 14.76 -3.71 -31.02
N TYR A 10 14.39 -4.84 -31.64
CA TYR A 10 13.56 -5.86 -31.00
C TYR A 10 14.20 -6.43 -29.73
N MET A 11 15.50 -6.77 -29.78
CA MET A 11 16.22 -7.27 -28.61
C MET A 11 16.34 -6.21 -27.51
N ALA A 12 16.51 -4.93 -27.87
CA ALA A 12 16.54 -3.84 -26.90
C ALA A 12 15.20 -3.68 -26.16
N VAL A 13 14.08 -3.67 -26.90
CA VAL A 13 12.72 -3.59 -26.34
C VAL A 13 12.44 -4.80 -25.44
N LYS A 14 12.80 -6.01 -25.88
CA LYS A 14 12.62 -7.23 -25.08
C LYS A 14 13.39 -7.20 -23.76
N ASN A 15 14.62 -6.70 -23.77
CA ASN A 15 15.41 -6.54 -22.54
C ASN A 15 14.79 -5.52 -21.59
N GLN A 16 14.27 -4.40 -22.12
CA GLN A 16 13.55 -3.41 -21.33
C GLN A 16 12.25 -3.98 -20.74
N LEU A 17 11.49 -4.73 -21.53
CA LEU A 17 10.26 -5.39 -21.07
C LEU A 17 10.55 -6.33 -19.90
N ASN A 18 11.56 -7.19 -20.02
CA ASN A 18 11.96 -8.10 -18.93
C ASN A 18 12.31 -7.35 -17.63
N TYR A 19 13.05 -6.24 -17.75
CA TYR A 19 13.39 -5.41 -16.59
C TYR A 19 12.13 -4.79 -15.95
N ASN A 20 11.24 -4.22 -16.78
CA ASN A 20 10.04 -3.55 -16.29
C ASN A 20 9.03 -4.54 -15.68
N GLN A 21 8.89 -5.75 -16.23
CA GLN A 21 8.06 -6.80 -15.63
C GLN A 21 8.59 -7.24 -14.24
N ALA A 22 9.92 -7.29 -14.07
CA ALA A 22 10.52 -7.57 -12.75
C ALA A 22 10.23 -6.44 -11.75
N GLN A 23 10.30 -5.17 -12.19
CA GLN A 23 9.94 -4.03 -11.34
C GLN A 23 8.44 -4.01 -11.03
N GLN A 24 7.57 -4.24 -12.02
CA GLN A 24 6.12 -4.36 -11.84
C GLN A 24 5.78 -5.38 -10.75
N THR A 25 6.40 -6.57 -10.82
CA THR A 25 6.22 -7.61 -9.78
C THR A 25 6.65 -7.11 -8.40
N ARG A 26 7.78 -6.41 -8.31
CA ARG A 26 8.27 -5.84 -7.05
C ARG A 26 7.30 -4.80 -6.48
N TRP A 27 6.85 -3.85 -7.30
CA TRP A 27 5.94 -2.79 -6.87
C TRP A 27 4.57 -3.33 -6.48
N ASN A 28 4.04 -4.31 -7.22
CA ASN A 28 2.79 -4.99 -6.86
C ASN A 28 2.88 -5.67 -5.49
N ASN A 29 4.01 -6.32 -5.20
CA ASN A 29 4.25 -6.93 -3.90
C ASN A 29 4.36 -5.88 -2.78
N MET A 30 5.01 -4.74 -3.04
CA MET A 30 5.15 -3.64 -2.09
C MET A 30 3.81 -2.97 -1.80
N ALA A 31 3.03 -2.65 -2.83
CA ALA A 31 1.68 -2.11 -2.71
C ALA A 31 0.79 -3.07 -1.91
N THR A 32 0.72 -4.34 -2.29
CA THR A 32 -0.07 -5.37 -1.58
C THR A 32 0.32 -5.50 -0.10
N ALA A 33 1.62 -5.45 0.21
CA ALA A 33 2.09 -5.53 1.58
C ALA A 33 1.74 -4.26 2.37
N MET A 34 1.80 -3.09 1.73
CA MET A 34 1.48 -1.81 2.35
C MET A 34 -0.02 -1.69 2.63
N SER A 35 -0.88 -2.02 1.66
CA SER A 35 -2.34 -1.97 1.86
C SER A 35 -2.78 -2.87 3.02
N LYS A 36 -2.13 -4.04 3.21
CA LYS A 36 -2.40 -4.90 4.38
C LYS A 36 -2.01 -4.25 5.70
N LYS A 37 -0.90 -3.52 5.75
CA LYS A 37 -0.46 -2.79 6.95
C LYS A 37 -1.38 -1.61 7.24
N LEU A 38 -1.76 -0.86 6.19
CA LEU A 38 -2.71 0.24 6.26
C LEU A 38 -4.06 -0.24 6.82
N SER A 39 -4.67 -1.25 6.21
CA SER A 39 -5.94 -1.81 6.71
C SER A 39 -5.85 -2.37 8.14
N SER A 40 -4.67 -2.85 8.56
CA SER A 40 -4.47 -3.23 9.95
C SER A 40 -4.47 -2.02 10.89
N GLN A 41 -3.90 -0.88 10.49
CA GLN A 41 -3.93 0.34 11.30
C GLN A 41 -5.31 1.00 11.29
N GLU A 42 -6.02 1.03 10.15
CA GLU A 42 -7.40 1.51 10.08
C GLU A 42 -8.33 0.72 11.03
N SER A 43 -8.22 -0.61 11.05
CA SER A 43 -8.99 -1.43 12.00
C SER A 43 -8.61 -1.19 13.46
N LEU A 44 -7.37 -0.80 13.73
CA LEU A 44 -6.93 -0.44 15.08
C LEU A 44 -7.43 0.96 15.46
N GLU A 45 -7.46 1.90 14.51
CA GLU A 45 -8.04 3.24 14.69
C GLU A 45 -9.51 3.14 15.06
N GLU A 46 -10.33 2.37 14.33
CA GLU A 46 -11.75 2.19 14.63
C GLU A 46 -11.98 1.68 16.06
N LYS A 47 -11.15 0.74 16.51
CA LYS A 47 -11.19 0.21 17.89
C LYS A 47 -10.75 1.26 18.91
N TRP A 48 -9.73 2.03 18.58
CA TRP A 48 -9.24 3.11 19.42
C TRP A 48 -10.31 4.20 19.59
N GLN A 49 -10.92 4.65 18.49
CA GLN A 49 -12.01 5.63 18.48
C GLN A 49 -13.20 5.10 19.28
N SER A 50 -13.65 3.88 19.02
CA SER A 50 -14.74 3.25 19.77
C SER A 50 -14.44 3.14 21.28
N SER A 51 -13.19 2.83 21.65
CA SER A 51 -12.75 2.74 23.04
C SER A 51 -12.76 4.11 23.72
N SER A 52 -12.26 5.13 23.02
CA SER A 52 -12.25 6.53 23.48
C SER A 52 -13.68 7.04 23.66
N GLU A 53 -14.55 6.88 22.67
CA GLU A 53 -15.95 7.29 22.70
C GLU A 53 -16.73 6.61 23.83
N ASN A 54 -16.58 5.28 23.98
CA ASN A 54 -17.24 4.56 25.07
C ASN A 54 -16.79 5.04 26.46
N CYS A 55 -15.50 5.33 26.63
CA CYS A 55 -14.96 5.91 27.86
C CYS A 55 -15.49 7.33 28.10
N TYR A 56 -15.49 8.15 27.05
CA TYR A 56 -16.05 9.48 27.09
C TYR A 56 -17.53 9.40 27.44
N ASP A 57 -18.39 8.80 26.64
CA ASP A 57 -19.85 8.80 26.81
C ASP A 57 -20.35 8.17 28.11
N SER A 58 -19.64 7.14 28.61
CA SER A 58 -19.98 6.50 29.88
C SER A 58 -19.35 7.20 31.10
N TRP A 59 -18.74 8.36 30.93
CA TRP A 59 -18.04 9.06 32.01
C TRP A 59 -18.99 9.50 33.13
N GLY A 60 -18.58 9.32 34.38
CA GLY A 60 -19.38 9.59 35.57
C GLY A 60 -20.49 8.57 35.83
N GLN A 61 -20.64 7.54 34.98
CA GLN A 61 -21.45 6.38 35.29
C GLN A 61 -20.67 5.46 36.24
N THR A 62 -21.35 4.65 37.06
CA THR A 62 -20.72 3.68 38.00
C THR A 62 -20.09 2.49 37.25
N LYS A 63 -19.12 2.81 36.39
CA LYS A 63 -18.44 1.92 35.45
C LYS A 63 -16.95 2.19 35.54
N GLU A 64 -16.17 1.15 35.80
CA GLU A 64 -14.72 1.25 35.88
C GLU A 64 -14.09 1.20 34.49
N PHE A 65 -13.21 2.15 34.22
CA PHE A 65 -12.38 2.17 33.02
C PHE A 65 -10.93 1.92 33.43
N GLN A 66 -10.47 0.69 33.20
CA GLN A 66 -9.11 0.26 33.50
C GLN A 66 -8.46 -0.32 32.24
N ALA A 67 -7.23 0.11 31.93
CA ALA A 67 -6.43 -0.45 30.85
C ALA A 67 -4.96 -0.50 31.25
N LYS A 68 -4.27 -1.60 30.90
CA LYS A 68 -2.84 -1.85 31.24
C LYS A 68 -2.48 -1.62 32.72
N GLY A 69 -3.42 -1.89 33.64
CA GLY A 69 -3.21 -1.69 35.08
C GLY A 69 -3.45 -0.25 35.57
N THR A 70 -3.69 0.72 34.68
CA THR A 70 -4.07 2.09 35.03
C THR A 70 -5.59 2.21 35.10
N VAL A 71 -6.10 2.79 36.18
CA VAL A 71 -7.52 3.14 36.33
C VAL A 71 -7.71 4.61 35.93
N PHE A 72 -8.61 4.85 34.99
CA PHE A 72 -8.96 6.18 34.48
C PHE A 72 -10.22 6.73 35.14
N GLN A 73 -11.18 5.84 35.39
CA GLN A 73 -12.39 6.07 36.19
C GLN A 73 -12.65 4.85 37.07
N ASP A 74 -12.98 5.07 38.34
CA ASP A 74 -13.30 3.99 39.28
C ASP A 74 -14.76 3.51 39.16
N LYS A 75 -15.12 2.50 39.94
CA LYS A 75 -16.47 1.91 39.96
C LYS A 75 -17.55 2.87 40.48
N ASP A 76 -17.15 3.90 41.21
CA ASP A 76 -18.04 4.91 41.78
C ASP A 76 -18.24 6.10 40.82
N GLY A 77 -17.61 6.06 39.64
CA GLY A 77 -17.69 7.11 38.62
C GLY A 77 -16.74 8.28 38.86
N ASN A 78 -15.79 8.16 39.80
CA ASN A 78 -14.82 9.21 40.06
C ASN A 78 -13.68 9.19 39.04
N ASN A 79 -13.22 10.37 38.65
CA ASN A 79 -12.03 10.54 37.83
C ASN A 79 -10.77 10.26 38.65
N VAL A 80 -10.06 9.18 38.30
CA VAL A 80 -8.83 8.77 39.00
C VAL A 80 -7.58 9.34 38.35
N CYS A 81 -7.62 9.64 37.04
CA CYS A 81 -6.44 10.11 36.31
C CYS A 81 -6.17 11.62 36.46
N HIS A 82 -7.07 12.37 37.10
CA HIS A 82 -6.98 13.83 37.30
C HIS A 82 -6.81 14.67 36.02
N GLN A 83 -7.06 14.08 34.85
CA GLN A 83 -7.08 14.77 33.56
C GLN A 83 -8.50 15.21 33.21
N SER A 84 -8.65 16.05 32.18
CA SER A 84 -9.98 16.28 31.60
C SER A 84 -10.57 14.97 31.07
N ARG A 85 -11.90 14.86 31.01
CA ARG A 85 -12.60 13.70 30.44
C ARG A 85 -12.10 13.32 29.04
N SER A 86 -11.86 14.32 28.19
CA SER A 86 -11.34 14.09 26.83
C SER A 86 -9.94 13.48 26.84
N ILE A 87 -9.02 14.04 27.64
CA ILE A 87 -7.65 13.53 27.76
C ILE A 87 -7.65 12.13 28.38
N ALA A 88 -8.48 11.90 29.40
CA ALA A 88 -8.61 10.61 30.05
C ALA A 88 -9.11 9.51 29.09
N ALA A 89 -10.09 9.83 28.24
CA ALA A 89 -10.64 8.91 27.25
C ALA A 89 -9.61 8.54 26.18
N SER A 90 -8.83 9.51 25.67
CA SER A 90 -7.73 9.26 24.74
C SER A 90 -6.65 8.38 25.38
N LEU A 91 -6.19 8.70 26.59
CA LEU A 91 -5.18 7.90 27.30
C LEU A 91 -5.66 6.47 27.60
N TYR A 92 -6.95 6.32 27.92
CA TYR A 92 -7.57 5.01 28.08
C TYR A 92 -7.55 4.23 26.76
N ALA A 93 -7.90 4.88 25.64
CA ALA A 93 -7.86 4.26 24.32
C ALA A 93 -6.43 3.87 23.89
N ASP A 94 -5.43 4.71 24.16
CA ASP A 94 -4.00 4.39 23.94
C ASP A 94 -3.57 3.17 24.74
N ALA A 95 -4.03 3.06 25.99
CA ALA A 95 -3.74 1.92 26.84
C ALA A 95 -4.49 0.65 26.39
N ALA A 96 -5.74 0.79 25.93
CA ALA A 96 -6.60 -0.31 25.50
C ALA A 96 -6.22 -0.86 24.12
N VAL A 97 -5.76 -0.01 23.20
CA VAL A 97 -5.39 -0.35 21.82
C VAL A 97 -3.94 0.06 21.55
N PRO A 98 -2.96 -0.55 22.23
CA PRO A 98 -1.58 -0.07 22.24
C PRO A 98 -0.77 -0.35 20.97
N LYS A 99 -1.39 -0.98 19.98
CA LYS A 99 -0.80 -1.23 18.67
C LYS A 99 -1.24 -0.20 17.64
N PHE A 100 -2.28 0.57 17.94
CA PHE A 100 -2.68 1.70 17.12
C PHE A 100 -1.60 2.77 17.24
N ASP A 101 -1.23 3.34 16.11
CA ASP A 101 -0.24 4.41 16.01
C ASP A 101 -0.68 5.33 14.85
N SER A 102 -1.04 6.56 15.18
CA SER A 102 -1.51 7.54 14.20
C SER A 102 -0.44 7.93 13.20
N ASP A 103 0.82 7.99 13.64
CA ASP A 103 1.94 8.41 12.81
C ASP A 103 2.23 7.31 11.77
N LEU A 104 2.13 6.04 12.18
CA LEU A 104 2.22 4.91 11.24
C LEU A 104 1.03 4.85 10.28
N LEU A 105 -0.17 5.22 10.71
CA LEU A 105 -1.35 5.26 9.83
C LEU A 105 -1.15 6.30 8.72
N GLU A 106 -0.67 7.50 9.06
CA GLU A 106 -0.34 8.55 8.09
C GLU A 106 0.78 8.09 7.14
N GLU A 107 1.89 7.56 7.67
CA GLU A 107 3.00 7.04 6.86
C GLU A 107 2.55 5.94 5.89
N TYR A 108 1.72 5.00 6.36
CA TYR A 108 1.21 3.92 5.50
C TYR A 108 0.24 4.41 4.44
N THR A 109 -0.53 5.45 4.72
CA THR A 109 -1.43 6.07 3.73
C THR A 109 -0.63 6.69 2.58
N ASP A 110 0.44 7.43 2.91
CA ASP A 110 1.32 8.04 1.93
C ASP A 110 2.05 6.99 1.09
N LEU A 111 2.62 5.97 1.74
CA LEU A 111 3.33 4.89 1.05
C LEU A 111 2.41 4.02 0.19
N ASP A 112 1.17 3.75 0.62
CA ASP A 112 0.18 3.01 -0.17
C ASP A 112 -0.14 3.75 -1.48
N MET A 113 -0.28 5.08 -1.40
CA MET A 113 -0.49 5.93 -2.56
C MET A 113 0.72 5.96 -3.50
N GLU A 114 1.93 6.09 -2.95
CA GLU A 114 3.17 6.09 -3.72
C GLU A 114 3.35 4.75 -4.45
N TYR A 115 3.19 3.63 -3.75
CA TYR A 115 3.36 2.30 -4.33
C TYR A 115 2.29 1.97 -5.37
N SER A 116 1.03 2.38 -5.14
CA SER A 116 -0.04 2.24 -6.12
C SER A 116 0.25 3.05 -7.40
N THR A 117 0.83 4.25 -7.24
CA THR A 117 1.26 5.08 -8.38
C THR A 117 2.38 4.38 -9.16
N MET A 118 3.40 3.87 -8.47
CA MET A 118 4.50 3.16 -9.11
C MET A 118 4.03 1.89 -9.82
N GLN A 119 3.14 1.11 -9.20
CA GLN A 119 2.49 -0.03 -9.84
C GLN A 119 1.83 0.38 -11.15
N SER A 120 0.97 1.41 -11.13
CA SER A 120 0.28 1.89 -12.34
C SER A 120 1.25 2.35 -13.43
N MET A 121 2.37 2.98 -13.05
CA MET A 121 3.38 3.41 -14.01
C MET A 121 4.05 2.22 -14.72
N TYR A 122 4.45 1.19 -13.98
CA TYR A 122 5.06 -0.01 -14.57
C TYR A 122 4.04 -0.85 -15.36
N ASP A 123 2.78 -0.92 -14.92
CA ASP A 123 1.70 -1.54 -15.70
C ASP A 123 1.55 -0.88 -17.08
N THR A 124 1.55 0.46 -17.11
CA THR A 124 1.47 1.24 -18.36
C THR A 124 2.69 1.00 -19.25
N LEU A 125 3.89 1.10 -18.66
CA LEU A 125 5.14 0.94 -19.40
C LEU A 125 5.30 -0.47 -19.98
N CYS A 126 4.93 -1.51 -19.23
CA CYS A 126 4.92 -2.89 -19.74
C CYS A 126 3.96 -3.03 -20.93
N THR A 127 2.75 -2.47 -20.83
CA THR A 127 1.75 -2.52 -21.92
C THR A 127 2.28 -1.85 -23.19
N GLU A 128 2.91 -0.67 -23.06
CA GLU A 128 3.50 0.03 -24.20
C GLU A 128 4.66 -0.74 -24.83
N LEU A 129 5.54 -1.34 -24.01
CA LEU A 129 6.67 -2.13 -24.48
C LEU A 129 6.23 -3.43 -25.15
N GLU A 130 5.18 -4.09 -24.66
CA GLU A 130 4.58 -5.28 -25.29
C GLU A 130 4.01 -4.94 -26.67
N ALA A 131 3.33 -3.80 -26.80
CA ALA A 131 2.85 -3.32 -28.11
C ALA A 131 4.01 -3.02 -29.08
N GLN A 132 5.10 -2.42 -28.58
CA GLN A 132 6.30 -2.17 -29.39
C GLN A 132 7.01 -3.47 -29.79
N GLU A 133 7.15 -4.43 -28.88
CA GLU A 133 7.74 -5.74 -29.15
C GLU A 133 6.97 -6.44 -30.27
N GLN A 134 5.63 -6.49 -30.17
CA GLN A 134 4.78 -7.13 -31.15
C GLN A 134 4.86 -6.45 -32.52
N SER A 135 4.85 -5.12 -32.57
CA SER A 135 5.01 -4.37 -33.83
C SER A 135 6.37 -4.65 -34.49
N LEU A 136 7.46 -4.69 -33.72
CA LEU A 136 8.81 -4.99 -34.24
C LEU A 136 8.92 -6.44 -34.71
N LYS A 137 8.30 -7.38 -34.00
CA LYS A 137 8.24 -8.80 -34.38
C LYS A 137 7.55 -8.99 -35.72
N ASP A 138 6.41 -8.32 -35.94
CA ASP A 138 5.66 -8.40 -37.19
C ASP A 138 6.49 -7.82 -38.35
N ARG A 139 7.12 -6.65 -38.15
CA ARG A 139 8.00 -6.03 -39.15
C ARG A 139 9.22 -6.89 -39.49
N LEU A 140 9.82 -7.55 -38.50
CA LEU A 140 10.92 -8.49 -38.71
C LEU A 140 10.49 -9.69 -39.55
N GLY A 141 9.29 -10.22 -39.30
CA GLY A 141 8.71 -11.32 -40.08
C GLY A 141 8.55 -10.94 -41.56
N THR A 142 7.98 -9.77 -41.84
CA THR A 142 7.81 -9.26 -43.21
C THR A 142 9.15 -9.01 -43.90
N GLU A 143 10.06 -8.26 -43.27
CA GLU A 143 11.35 -7.92 -43.89
C GLU A 143 12.26 -9.14 -44.11
N ALA A 144 12.18 -10.17 -43.24
CA ALA A 144 12.92 -11.42 -43.44
C ALA A 144 12.37 -12.25 -44.61
N GLN A 145 11.06 -12.18 -44.89
CA GLN A 145 10.45 -12.78 -46.08
C GLN A 145 10.83 -12.01 -47.34
N ASP A 146 10.72 -10.68 -47.33
CA ASP A 146 11.00 -9.83 -48.49
C ASP A 146 12.48 -9.86 -48.92
N THR A 147 13.40 -10.13 -48.00
CA THR A 147 14.84 -10.20 -48.27
C THR A 147 15.35 -11.59 -48.69
N HIS A 148 14.46 -12.58 -48.89
CA HIS A 148 14.84 -13.98 -49.17
C HIS A 148 15.78 -14.61 -48.11
N LEU A 149 15.92 -14.00 -46.92
CA LEU A 149 16.64 -14.60 -45.79
C LEU A 149 15.90 -15.82 -45.23
N LEU A 150 14.61 -15.98 -45.58
CA LEU A 150 13.77 -17.14 -45.31
C LEU A 150 13.35 -17.83 -46.64
N GLY A 151 14.31 -18.46 -47.33
CA GLY A 151 14.06 -19.41 -48.43
C GLY A 151 15.24 -19.44 -49.42
N SER A 152 15.94 -20.55 -49.65
CA SER A 152 15.52 -21.96 -49.75
C SER A 152 16.12 -22.91 -48.71
#